data_AF-W7D4B9-F1
#
_entry.id   AF-W7D4B9-F1
#
_cell.length_a   1.000
_cell.length_b   1.000
_cell.length_c   1.000
_cell.angle_alpha   90.00
_cell.angle_beta   90.00
_cell.angle_gamma   90.00
#
_symmetry.space_group_name_H-M   'P 1'
#
loop_
_entity.id
_entity.type
_entity.pdbx_description
1 polymer ?
#
loop_
_entity_poly.entity_id
_entity_poly.type
_entity_poly.pdbx_seq_one_letter_code
_entity_poly.pdbx_strand_id
1 'polypeptide(L)'
;MATIDIPKDTGDFRLLDRKCVEALKEIRESQRYTKGLFSFVGFKKKEILFERDARVAGSTKWNYKKLFQLAIDGITSFSVAPLRLASIAGASILVITVLTLLFTFIESLFLGRAPSGTMGIITVILFLGGVQLVSIGLLGEYIGRIFMETKNRPLYFVESNTERVIHQDKSRKIG
;
A
#
# COMPACT_ATOMS: atom_id res chain seq x y z
N MET A 1 1.61 -7.65 8.41
CA MET A 1 1.11 -7.13 9.70
C MET A 1 1.19 -5.61 9.63
N ALA A 2 0.06 -4.92 9.55
CA ALA A 2 0.06 -3.47 9.68
C ALA A 2 0.38 -3.15 11.15
N THR A 3 1.36 -2.28 11.40
CA THR A 3 1.85 -1.93 12.75
C THR A 3 0.83 -1.12 13.57
N ILE A 4 -0.30 -0.75 12.97
CA ILE A 4 -1.27 0.18 13.54
C ILE A 4 -2.57 -0.57 13.78
N ASP A 5 -3.05 -0.55 15.02
CA ASP A 5 -4.31 -1.18 15.39
C ASP A 5 -5.48 -0.35 14.86
N ILE A 6 -6.19 -0.85 13.85
CA ILE A 6 -7.31 -0.15 13.22
C ILE A 6 -8.60 -0.75 13.76
N PRO A 7 -9.45 0.04 14.46
CA PRO A 7 -10.70 -0.46 14.97
C PRO A 7 -11.59 -1.02 13.84
N LYS A 8 -12.14 -2.21 14.08
CA LYS A 8 -12.96 -2.93 13.09
C LYS A 8 -14.31 -2.21 12.91
N ASP A 9 -14.86 -2.28 11.70
CA ASP A 9 -16.18 -1.75 11.34
C ASP A 9 -16.44 -0.28 11.69
N THR A 10 -15.39 0.53 11.72
CA THR A 10 -15.53 1.97 12.00
C THR A 10 -16.03 2.71 10.76
N GLY A 11 -17.16 3.40 10.93
CA GLY A 11 -17.70 4.34 9.96
C GLY A 11 -16.80 5.57 9.75
N ASP A 12 -17.08 6.35 8.70
CA ASP A 12 -16.34 7.60 8.46
C ASP A 12 -16.77 8.72 9.42
N PHE A 13 -17.90 8.56 10.09
CA PHE A 13 -18.44 9.49 11.08
C PHE A 13 -17.62 9.49 12.38
N ARG A 14 -17.11 10.65 12.78
CA ARG A 14 -16.22 10.81 13.94
C ARG A 14 -16.20 12.24 14.45
N LEU A 15 -15.90 12.39 15.73
CA LEU A 15 -15.59 13.67 16.37
C LEU A 15 -14.07 13.71 16.64
N LEU A 16 -13.42 14.78 16.22
CA LEU A 16 -11.98 14.99 16.40
C LEU A 16 -11.76 16.24 17.24
N ASP A 17 -10.97 16.10 18.30
CA ASP A 17 -10.47 17.24 19.08
C ASP A 17 -9.51 18.08 18.22
N ARG A 18 -9.40 19.39 18.51
CA ARG A 18 -8.57 20.34 17.75
C ARG A 18 -7.13 19.86 17.65
N LYS A 19 -6.55 19.34 18.74
CA LYS A 19 -5.17 18.80 18.75
C LYS A 19 -4.96 17.66 17.77
N CYS A 20 -5.98 16.82 17.56
CA CYS A 20 -5.93 15.72 16.60
C CYS A 20 -5.97 16.25 15.15
N VAL A 21 -6.82 17.25 14.90
CA VAL A 21 -6.90 17.90 13.59
C VAL A 21 -5.58 18.58 13.22
N GLU A 22 -4.94 19.29 14.16
CA GLU A 22 -3.65 19.93 13.91
C GLU A 22 -2.55 18.91 13.60
N ALA A 23 -2.45 17.80 14.36
CA ALA A 23 -1.51 16.72 14.05
C ALA A 23 -1.75 16.10 12.65
N LEU A 24 -3.02 15.90 12.27
CA LEU A 24 -3.36 15.37 10.94
C LEU A 24 -3.03 16.34 9.79
N LYS A 25 -2.96 17.65 10.05
CA LYS A 25 -2.58 18.66 9.05
C LYS A 25 -1.07 18.67 8.78
N GLU A 26 -0.26 18.18 9.70
CA GLU A 26 1.19 18.03 9.50
C GLU A 26 1.53 16.86 8.55
N ILE A 27 0.63 15.89 8.42
CA ILE A 27 0.81 14.73 7.54
C ILE A 27 0.65 15.17 6.08
N ARG A 28 1.77 15.16 5.34
CA ARG A 28 1.83 15.54 3.92
C ARG A 28 1.72 14.38 2.94
N GLU A 29 1.45 13.17 3.44
CA GLU A 29 1.28 11.97 2.62
C GLU A 29 0.33 12.18 1.44
N SER A 30 0.83 11.94 0.24
CA SER A 30 0.05 12.05 -1.00
C SER A 30 -0.96 10.91 -1.15
N GLN A 31 -0.60 9.69 -0.73
CA GLN A 31 -1.44 8.50 -0.76
C GLN A 31 -2.21 8.32 0.56
N ARG A 32 -3.29 9.08 0.75
CA ARG A 32 -4.00 9.13 2.03
C ARG A 32 -4.98 7.96 2.22
N TYR A 33 -4.63 7.04 3.10
CA TYR A 33 -5.59 6.11 3.69
C TYR A 33 -6.08 6.67 5.04
N THR A 34 -7.17 7.44 4.99
CA THR A 34 -7.62 8.23 6.14
C THR A 34 -7.87 7.39 7.38
N LYS A 35 -8.41 6.17 7.24
CA LYS A 35 -8.65 5.25 8.37
C LYS A 35 -7.34 4.87 9.09
N GLY A 36 -6.27 4.63 8.34
CA GLY A 36 -4.94 4.38 8.89
C GLY A 36 -4.35 5.63 9.54
N LEU A 37 -4.44 6.78 8.89
CA LEU A 37 -3.94 8.07 9.41
C LEU A 37 -4.57 8.43 10.76
N PHE A 38 -5.89 8.24 10.90
CA PHE A 38 -6.59 8.46 12.16
C PHE A 38 -6.13 7.52 13.27
N SER A 39 -5.70 6.31 12.92
CA SER A 39 -5.16 5.40 13.92
C SER A 39 -3.70 5.71 14.25
N PHE A 40 -2.92 6.14 13.25
CA PHE A 40 -1.49 6.50 13.36
C PHE A 40 -1.22 7.63 14.35
N VAL A 41 -2.05 8.70 14.34
CA VAL A 41 -1.87 9.86 15.23
C VAL A 41 -1.96 9.52 16.73
N GLY A 42 -2.41 8.31 17.10
CA GLY A 42 -2.18 7.74 18.44
C GLY A 42 -2.96 8.38 19.60
N PHE A 43 -3.82 9.38 19.34
CA PHE A 43 -4.65 10.00 20.38
C PHE A 43 -5.65 9.02 21.01
N LYS A 44 -6.20 9.41 22.18
CA LYS A 44 -7.25 8.66 22.87
C LYS A 44 -8.46 8.48 21.97
N LYS A 45 -8.90 7.23 21.80
CA LYS A 45 -10.06 6.83 20.98
C LYS A 45 -11.16 6.31 21.90
N LYS A 46 -12.41 6.66 21.61
CA LYS A 46 -13.59 6.06 22.22
C LYS A 46 -14.56 5.72 21.09
N GLU A 47 -15.00 4.47 21.06
CA GLU A 47 -16.02 4.02 20.11
C GLU A 47 -17.41 4.20 20.71
N ILE A 48 -18.36 4.54 19.85
CA ILE A 48 -19.78 4.57 20.17
C ILE A 48 -20.43 3.56 19.25
N LEU A 49 -20.85 2.44 19.83
CA LEU A 49 -21.56 1.40 19.11
C LEU A 49 -22.97 1.90 18.82
N PHE A 50 -23.41 1.69 17.59
CA PHE A 50 -24.77 1.98 17.16
C PHE A 50 -25.20 0.91 16.16
N GLU A 51 -26.48 0.57 16.15
CA GLU A 51 -27.04 -0.31 15.13
C GLU A 51 -27.26 0.48 13.85
N ARG A 52 -26.71 -0.01 12.74
CA ARG A 52 -26.97 0.55 11.42
C ARG A 52 -28.20 -0.13 10.83
N ASP A 53 -29.27 0.62 10.63
CA ASP A 53 -30.38 0.15 9.80
C ASP A 53 -29.91 -0.22 8.40
N ALA A 54 -30.52 -1.26 7.84
CA ALA A 54 -30.31 -1.63 6.45
C ALA A 54 -30.67 -0.43 5.56
N ARG A 55 -29.84 -0.15 4.55
CA ARG A 55 -30.06 0.99 3.65
C ARG A 55 -31.46 0.88 3.03
N VAL A 56 -32.29 1.90 3.25
CA VAL A 56 -33.67 1.99 2.73
C VAL A 56 -33.70 1.95 1.20
N ALA A 57 -32.66 2.47 0.53
CA ALA A 57 -32.48 2.38 -0.91
C ALA A 57 -31.01 2.58 -1.32
N GLY A 58 -30.64 2.04 -2.49
CA GLY A 58 -29.35 2.25 -3.15
C GLY A 58 -28.53 0.97 -3.31
N SER A 59 -28.09 0.69 -4.55
CA SER A 59 -27.09 -0.34 -4.79
C SER A 59 -25.75 0.08 -4.16
N THR A 60 -25.01 -0.90 -3.65
CA THR A 60 -23.66 -0.65 -3.16
C THR A 60 -22.82 0.00 -4.27
N LYS A 61 -22.36 1.24 -4.07
CA LYS A 61 -21.37 1.90 -4.93
C LYS A 61 -19.99 1.21 -4.89
N TRP A 62 -19.81 0.26 -3.97
CA TRP A 62 -18.59 -0.52 -3.80
C TRP A 62 -18.67 -1.80 -4.62
N ASN A 63 -17.95 -1.79 -5.74
CA ASN A 63 -17.63 -3.01 -6.49
C ASN A 63 -16.53 -3.78 -5.74
N TYR A 64 -16.62 -5.11 -5.66
CA TYR A 64 -15.60 -5.98 -5.09
C TYR A 64 -14.18 -5.67 -5.61
N LYS A 65 -14.03 -5.27 -6.88
CA LYS A 65 -12.75 -4.83 -7.45
C LYS A 65 -12.16 -3.60 -6.73
N LYS A 66 -13.01 -2.63 -6.38
CA LYS A 66 -12.58 -1.41 -5.66
C LYS A 66 -12.19 -1.72 -4.22
N LEU A 67 -12.86 -2.67 -3.56
CA LEU A 67 -12.45 -3.14 -2.23
C LEU A 67 -11.10 -3.84 -2.26
N PHE A 68 -10.88 -4.69 -3.26
CA PHE A 68 -9.61 -5.40 -3.41
C PHE A 68 -8.45 -4.42 -3.68
N GLN A 69 -8.67 -3.44 -4.55
CA GLN A 69 -7.69 -2.38 -4.80
C GLN A 69 -7.42 -1.54 -3.55
N LEU A 70 -8.45 -1.15 -2.80
CA LEU A 70 -8.29 -0.44 -1.52
C LEU A 70 -7.50 -1.25 -0.49
N ALA A 71 -7.70 -2.57 -0.43
CA ALA A 71 -6.96 -3.44 0.47
C ALA A 71 -5.48 -3.52 0.06
N ILE A 72 -5.20 -3.65 -1.24
CA ILE A 72 -3.83 -3.61 -1.78
C ILE A 72 -3.18 -2.26 -1.46
N ASP A 73 -3.87 -1.14 -1.71
CA ASP A 73 -3.37 0.21 -1.41
C ASP A 73 -3.12 0.40 0.09
N GLY A 74 -3.98 -0.13 0.96
CA GLY A 74 -3.79 -0.11 2.41
C GLY A 74 -2.58 -0.94 2.87
N ILE A 75 -2.40 -2.15 2.32
CA ILE A 75 -1.25 -3.01 2.66
C ILE A 75 0.06 -2.39 2.17
N THR A 76 0.07 -1.86 0.95
CA THR A 76 1.28 -1.29 0.32
C THR A 76 1.66 0.08 0.87
N SER A 77 0.68 0.91 1.28
CA SER A 77 0.97 2.24 1.84
C SER A 77 1.43 2.18 3.30
N PHE A 78 1.00 1.18 4.07
CA PHE A 78 1.33 1.06 5.51
C PHE A 78 2.26 -0.11 5.86
N SER A 79 2.71 -0.87 4.86
CA SER A 79 3.55 -2.03 5.12
C SER A 79 4.55 -2.33 4.00
N VAL A 80 5.77 -2.66 4.41
CA VAL A 80 6.79 -3.34 3.59
C VAL A 80 6.56 -4.86 3.52
N ALA A 81 5.43 -5.36 4.04
CA ALA A 81 5.14 -6.79 4.07
C ALA A 81 5.14 -7.48 2.70
N PRO A 82 4.55 -6.92 1.62
CA PRO A 82 4.63 -7.52 0.28
C PRO A 82 6.07 -7.66 -0.21
N LEU A 83 6.89 -6.63 0.02
CA LEU A 83 8.31 -6.63 -0.32
C LEU A 83 9.07 -7.69 0.46
N ARG A 84 8.83 -7.76 1.76
CA ARG A 84 9.47 -8.75 2.63
C ARG A 84 9.07 -10.18 2.25
N LEU A 85 7.82 -10.41 1.87
CA LEU A 85 7.34 -11.73 1.42
C LEU A 85 8.01 -12.14 0.10
N ALA A 86 8.11 -11.23 -0.87
CA ALA A 86 8.81 -11.49 -2.12
C ALA A 86 10.30 -11.76 -1.90
N SER A 87 10.95 -11.03 -0.97
CA SER A 87 12.35 -11.29 -0.59
C SER A 87 12.53 -12.67 0.06
N ILE A 88 11.63 -13.08 0.96
CA ILE A 88 11.68 -14.41 1.59
C ILE A 88 11.43 -15.51 0.55
N ALA A 89 10.45 -15.33 -0.33
CA ALA A 89 10.17 -16.26 -1.42
C ALA A 89 11.41 -16.41 -2.33
N GLY A 90 11.98 -15.29 -2.79
CA GLY A 90 13.21 -15.29 -3.59
C GLY A 90 14.40 -15.95 -2.88
N ALA A 91 14.57 -15.71 -1.58
CA ALA A 91 15.63 -16.35 -0.80
C ALA A 91 15.43 -17.87 -0.65
N SER A 92 14.19 -18.33 -0.40
CA SER A 92 13.89 -19.77 -0.30
C SER A 92 14.13 -20.51 -1.62
N ILE A 93 13.73 -19.88 -2.72
CA ILE A 93 13.98 -20.28 -4.09
C ILE A 93 15.49 -20.42 -4.36
N LEU A 94 16.28 -19.41 -3.99
CA LEU A 94 17.74 -19.43 -4.13
C LEU A 94 18.36 -20.63 -3.40
N VAL A 95 17.94 -20.88 -2.15
CA VAL A 95 18.44 -22.01 -1.35
C VAL A 95 18.13 -23.34 -2.03
N ILE A 96 16.90 -23.53 -2.54
CA ILE A 96 16.51 -24.75 -3.26
C ILE A 96 17.35 -24.91 -4.53
N THR A 97 17.57 -23.85 -5.29
CA THR A 97 18.42 -23.91 -6.49
C THR A 97 19.85 -24.31 -6.17
N VAL A 98 20.44 -23.73 -5.13
CA VAL A 98 21.80 -24.07 -4.69
C VAL A 98 21.89 -25.53 -4.27
N LEU A 99 20.93 -26.04 -3.49
CA LEU A 99 20.90 -27.45 -3.07
C LEU A 99 20.77 -28.41 -4.26
N THR A 100 19.86 -28.13 -5.20
CA THR A 100 19.68 -28.96 -6.40
C THR A 100 20.93 -28.94 -7.30
N LEU A 101 21.57 -27.78 -7.44
CA LEU A 101 22.82 -27.65 -8.18
C LEU A 101 23.96 -28.44 -7.51
N LEU A 102 24.07 -28.36 -6.18
CA LEU A 102 25.07 -29.09 -5.41
C LEU A 102 24.86 -30.61 -5.50
N PHE A 103 23.60 -31.06 -5.37
CA PHE A 103 23.22 -32.46 -5.51
C PHE A 103 23.59 -33.01 -6.90
N THR A 104 23.21 -32.29 -7.96
CA THR A 104 23.51 -32.70 -9.34
C THR A 104 25.02 -32.69 -9.62
N PHE A 105 25.76 -31.73 -9.05
CA PHE A 105 27.21 -31.66 -9.18
C PHE A 105 27.90 -32.85 -8.49
N ILE A 106 27.47 -33.20 -7.28
CA ILE A 106 27.97 -34.37 -6.54
C ILE A 106 27.65 -35.66 -7.30
N GLU A 107 26.42 -35.83 -7.77
CA GLU A 107 26.00 -37.00 -8.55
C GLU A 107 26.87 -37.18 -9.81
N SER A 108 27.15 -36.09 -10.53
CA SER A 108 28.04 -36.08 -11.69
C SER A 108 29.47 -36.52 -11.34
N LEU A 109 30.01 -36.08 -10.19
CA LEU A 109 31.38 -36.40 -9.75
C LEU A 109 31.54 -37.89 -9.39
N PHE A 110 30.53 -38.49 -8.74
CA PHE A 110 30.62 -39.86 -8.22
C PHE A 110 30.07 -40.93 -9.16
N LEU A 111 29.01 -40.64 -9.93
CA LEU A 111 28.37 -41.63 -10.81
C LEU A 111 28.82 -41.53 -12.28
N GLY A 112 29.61 -40.50 -12.65
CA GLY A 112 30.14 -40.32 -14.00
C GLY A 112 29.06 -40.15 -15.10
N ARG A 113 27.79 -40.03 -14.71
CA ARG A 113 26.67 -39.75 -15.60
C ARG A 113 26.47 -38.25 -15.64
N ALA A 114 26.82 -37.61 -16.75
CA ALA A 114 26.45 -36.23 -17.02
C ALA A 114 24.96 -36.20 -17.42
N PRO A 115 24.06 -35.61 -16.60
CA PRO A 115 22.71 -35.32 -17.08
C PRO A 115 22.79 -34.36 -18.25
N SER A 116 21.81 -34.35 -19.16
CA SER A 116 21.71 -33.34 -20.22
C SER A 116 21.60 -31.95 -19.56
N GLY A 117 22.74 -31.27 -19.38
CA GLY A 117 22.86 -30.05 -18.60
C GLY A 117 22.05 -28.90 -19.17
N THR A 118 21.72 -28.95 -20.46
CA THR A 118 20.99 -27.91 -21.18
C THR A 118 19.62 -27.62 -20.58
N MET A 119 18.83 -28.65 -20.24
CA MET A 119 17.50 -28.46 -19.66
C MET A 119 17.57 -27.87 -18.25
N GLY A 120 18.55 -28.33 -17.45
CA GLY A 120 18.79 -27.84 -16.10
C GLY A 120 19.26 -26.38 -16.09
N ILE A 121 20.20 -26.03 -16.96
CA ILE A 121 20.72 -24.66 -17.11
C ILE A 121 19.61 -23.71 -17.56
N ILE A 122 18.81 -24.07 -18.58
CA ILE A 122 17.68 -23.24 -19.04
C ILE A 122 16.66 -23.04 -17.91
N THR A 123 16.35 -24.09 -17.16
CA THR A 123 15.40 -24.02 -16.04
C THR A 123 15.91 -23.08 -14.95
N VAL A 124 17.19 -23.18 -14.56
CA VAL A 124 17.81 -22.30 -13.55
C VAL A 124 17.81 -20.85 -14.04
N ILE A 125 18.15 -20.60 -15.31
CA ILE A 125 18.16 -19.24 -15.88
C ILE A 125 16.75 -18.64 -15.87
N LEU A 126 15.74 -19.37 -16.36
CA LEU A 126 14.35 -18.89 -16.37
C LEU A 126 13.81 -18.65 -14.97
N PHE A 127 14.17 -19.52 -14.01
CA PHE A 127 13.76 -19.39 -12.62
C PHE A 127 14.39 -18.17 -11.94
N LEU A 128 15.71 -18.01 -12.05
CA LEU A 128 16.41 -16.83 -11.53
C LEU A 128 15.92 -15.54 -12.21
N GLY A 129 15.70 -15.57 -13.52
CA GLY A 129 15.14 -14.45 -14.28
C GLY A 129 13.73 -14.08 -13.82
N GLY A 130 12.85 -15.06 -13.60
CA GLY A 130 11.50 -14.83 -13.07
C GLY A 130 11.52 -14.20 -11.68
N VAL A 131 12.36 -14.70 -10.77
CA VAL A 131 12.52 -14.17 -9.40
C VAL A 131 13.06 -12.74 -9.43
N GLN A 132 14.04 -12.46 -10.29
CA GLN A 132 14.59 -11.13 -10.49
C GLN A 132 13.54 -10.16 -11.01
N LEU A 133 12.75 -10.55 -12.03
CA LEU A 133 11.68 -9.70 -12.58
C LEU A 133 10.60 -9.39 -11.54
N VAL A 134 10.18 -10.38 -10.73
CA VAL A 134 9.25 -10.16 -9.62
C VAL A 134 9.84 -9.19 -8.59
N SER A 135 11.12 -9.38 -8.23
CA SER A 135 11.81 -8.52 -7.27
C SER A 135 11.94 -7.08 -7.77
N ILE A 136 12.29 -6.89 -9.05
CA ILE A 136 12.40 -5.58 -9.70
C ILE A 136 11.03 -4.91 -9.83
N GLY A 137 9.99 -5.64 -10.25
CA GLY A 137 8.63 -5.10 -10.34
C GLY A 137 8.14 -4.59 -8.99
N LEU A 138 8.46 -5.32 -7.92
CA LEU A 138 8.08 -4.93 -6.58
C LEU A 138 8.93 -3.77 -6.05
N LEU A 139 10.25 -3.74 -6.31
CA LEU A 139 11.07 -2.56 -6.07
C LEU A 139 10.54 -1.32 -6.81
N GLY A 140 10.12 -1.48 -8.07
CA GLY A 140 9.53 -0.41 -8.88
C GLY A 140 8.27 0.18 -8.28
N GLU A 141 7.40 -0.64 -7.67
CA GLU A 141 6.21 -0.18 -6.95
C GLU A 141 6.58 0.72 -5.75
N TYR A 142 7.58 0.32 -4.94
CA TYR A 142 8.03 1.11 -3.79
C TYR A 142 8.76 2.39 -4.23
N ILE A 143 9.63 2.30 -5.25
CA ILE A 143 10.30 3.49 -5.83
C ILE A 143 9.25 4.44 -6.41
N GLY A 144 8.21 3.93 -7.08
CA GLY A 144 7.10 4.72 -7.58
C GLY A 144 6.37 5.48 -6.48
N ARG A 145 6.12 4.84 -5.33
CA ARG A 145 5.51 5.49 -4.15
C ARG A 145 6.43 6.56 -3.57
N ILE A 146 7.72 6.29 -3.43
CA ILE A 146 8.72 7.28 -3.00
C ILE A 146 8.76 8.46 -3.98
N PHE A 147 8.74 8.19 -5.29
CA PHE A 147 8.70 9.21 -6.32
C PHE A 147 7.43 10.06 -6.24
N MET A 148 6.27 9.46 -5.98
CA MET A 148 5.02 10.20 -5.77
C MET A 148 5.12 11.14 -4.58
N GLU A 149 5.74 10.69 -3.49
CA GLU A 149 5.88 11.46 -2.26
C GLU A 149 6.93 12.59 -2.37
N THR A 150 8.09 12.30 -2.97
CA THR A 150 9.18 13.27 -3.19
C THR A 150 8.79 14.41 -4.13
N LYS A 151 7.82 14.20 -5.03
CA LYS A 151 7.27 15.28 -5.89
C LYS A 151 6.63 16.40 -5.08
N ASN A 152 6.24 16.16 -3.82
CA ASN A 152 5.71 17.15 -2.88
C ASN A 152 4.63 18.06 -3.50
N ARG A 153 3.76 17.46 -4.33
CA ARG A 153 2.68 18.19 -5.00
C ARG A 153 1.58 18.49 -3.99
N PRO A 154 1.03 19.71 -3.97
CA PRO A 154 -0.12 20.01 -3.11
C PRO A 154 -1.31 19.13 -3.50
N LEU A 155 -2.06 18.65 -2.50
CA LEU A 155 -3.20 17.74 -2.69
C LEU A 155 -4.33 18.36 -3.51
N TYR A 156 -4.49 19.67 -3.44
CA TYR A 156 -5.48 20.44 -4.16
C TYR A 156 -5.02 21.88 -4.31
N PHE A 157 -5.57 22.56 -5.31
CA PHE A 157 -5.49 24.00 -5.44
C PHE A 157 -6.86 24.59 -5.12
N VAL A 158 -6.90 25.69 -4.39
CA VAL A 158 -8.15 26.40 -4.09
C VAL A 158 -8.39 27.42 -5.19
N GLU A 159 -9.49 27.26 -5.93
CA GLU A 159 -9.85 28.19 -7.01
C GLU A 159 -10.42 29.51 -6.47
N SER A 160 -11.34 29.43 -5.51
CA SER A 160 -11.91 30.61 -4.87
C SER A 160 -12.31 30.32 -3.41
N ASN A 161 -12.23 31.35 -2.56
CA ASN A 161 -12.74 31.29 -1.19
C ASN A 161 -13.95 32.23 -1.09
N THR A 162 -15.11 31.68 -0.75
CA THR A 162 -16.39 32.41 -0.65
C THR A 162 -16.33 33.54 0.38
N GLU A 163 -15.46 33.46 1.41
CA GLU A 163 -15.28 34.53 2.39
C GLU A 163 -14.85 35.87 1.77
N ARG A 164 -14.08 35.85 0.67
CA ARG A 164 -13.66 37.07 -0.03
C ARG A 164 -14.74 37.62 -0.96
N VAL A 165 -15.61 36.76 -1.49
CA VAL A 165 -16.69 37.16 -2.40
C VAL A 165 -17.76 37.97 -1.67
N ILE A 166 -18.06 37.62 -0.41
CA ILE A 166 -19.07 38.34 0.39
C ILE A 166 -18.61 39.77 0.72
N HIS A 167 -17.31 40.01 0.94
CA HIS A 167 -16.77 41.34 1.20
C HIS A 167 -16.70 42.22 -0.06
N GLN A 168 -16.43 41.64 -1.24
CA GLN A 168 -16.45 42.39 -2.51
C GLN A 168 -17.87 42.72 -2.97
N ASP A 169 -18.85 41.82 -2.77
CA ASP A 169 -20.22 42.06 -3.22
C ASP A 169 -20.98 43.08 -2.33
N LYS A 170 -20.63 43.16 -1.03
CA LYS A 170 -21.14 44.23 -0.16
C LYS A 170 -20.61 45.61 -0.57
N SER A 171 -19.38 45.73 -1.06
CA SER A 171 -18.81 47.02 -1.46
C SER A 171 -19.32 47.53 -2.81
N ARG A 172 -19.94 46.66 -3.63
CA ARG A 172 -20.55 47.03 -4.93
C ARG A 172 -22.02 47.43 -4.85
N LYS A 173 -22.72 47.16 -3.74
CA LYS A 173 -24.15 47.46 -3.57
C LYS A 173 -24.44 48.75 -2.80
N ILE A 174 -23.43 49.59 -2.55
CA ILE A 174 -23.55 50.87 -1.82
C ILE A 174 -23.11 52.08 -2.66
N GLY A 175 -23.06 51.95 -3.98
CA GLY A 175 -22.78 53.04 -4.94
C GLY A 175 -23.99 53.33 -5.80
#